data_AF-A0A7S0G4F9-F1
#
_entry.id   AF-A0A7S0G4F9-F1
#
_cell.length_a   1.000
_cell.length_b   1.000
_cell.length_c   1.000
_cell.angle_alpha   90.00
_cell.angle_beta   90.00
_cell.angle_gamma   90.00
#
_symmetry.space_group_name_H-M   'P 1'
#
loop_
_entity.id
_entity.type
_entity.pdbx_description
1 polymer ?
#
loop_
_entity_poly.entity_id
_entity_poly.type
_entity_poly.pdbx_seq_one_letter_code
_entity_poly.pdbx_strand_id
1 'polypeptide(L)'
;VSNPQLMVVDTLSKLTHDADQEVAQGAIISLGLVGAGTNNSRIAALLRQLSSYYHKDPQQLLLVRLAQGLLHAAKGLVTMNPFYSENLLLNPIALGGLLTVLFCSLDMKGIILGKFHYLLYFLSLSSRPRMVFTVDEDLNPLPVNIRVGQAVDTVGQAGHPKTITGFQTHTSPVLLAAGERAELATEEYLPVASVLEGCVILKKNPDYIEE
;
A
#
# COMPACT_ATOMS: atom_id res chain seq x y z
N VAL A 1 -2.54 2.08 -8.04
CA VAL A 1 -1.89 2.79 -6.92
C VAL A 1 -1.49 1.77 -5.87
N SER A 2 -0.29 1.86 -5.30
CA SER A 2 0.22 0.91 -4.27
C SER A 2 0.21 -0.58 -4.65
N ASN A 3 0.16 -0.89 -5.94
CA ASN A 3 0.29 -2.25 -6.49
C ASN A 3 1.29 -2.21 -7.66
N PRO A 4 2.56 -2.58 -7.42
CA PRO A 4 3.61 -2.47 -8.41
C PRO A 4 3.60 -3.68 -9.34
N GLN A 5 2.71 -3.68 -10.31
CA GLN A 5 2.73 -4.66 -11.39
C GLN A 5 3.96 -4.43 -12.28
N LEU A 6 4.71 -5.50 -12.55
CA LEU A 6 5.98 -5.44 -13.30
C LEU A 6 5.80 -4.80 -14.68
N MET A 7 4.72 -5.15 -15.40
CA MET A 7 4.42 -4.60 -16.72
C MET A 7 4.24 -3.07 -16.70
N VAL A 8 3.58 -2.55 -15.67
CA VAL A 8 3.36 -1.11 -15.49
C VAL A 8 4.67 -0.41 -15.13
N VAL A 9 5.48 -1.02 -14.26
CA VAL A 9 6.80 -0.47 -13.90
C VAL A 9 7.74 -0.41 -15.11
N ASP A 10 7.73 -1.45 -15.96
CA ASP A 10 8.60 -1.51 -17.14
C ASP A 10 8.20 -0.53 -18.24
N THR A 11 6.90 -0.25 -18.39
CA THR A 11 6.41 0.78 -19.32
C THR A 11 6.72 2.19 -18.81
N LEU A 12 6.45 2.47 -17.53
CA LEU A 12 6.78 3.75 -16.91
C LEU A 12 8.30 4.02 -16.92
N SER A 13 9.12 3.01 -16.65
CA SER A 13 10.58 3.10 -16.73
C SER A 13 11.06 3.69 -18.06
N LYS A 14 10.51 3.23 -19.18
CA LYS A 14 10.86 3.74 -20.51
C LYS A 14 10.44 5.20 -20.68
N LEU A 15 9.24 5.56 -20.22
CA LEU A 15 8.70 6.92 -20.30
C LEU A 15 9.45 7.92 -19.41
N THR A 16 10.11 7.47 -18.34
CA THR A 16 10.91 8.37 -17.47
C THR A 16 12.15 8.94 -18.15
N HIS A 17 12.55 8.42 -19.31
CA HIS A 17 13.68 8.92 -20.11
C HIS A 17 13.23 9.61 -21.41
N ASP A 18 11.95 9.95 -21.53
CA ASP A 18 11.43 10.63 -22.72
C ASP A 18 12.08 12.02 -22.90
N ALA A 19 12.18 12.46 -24.15
CA ALA A 19 12.69 13.78 -24.50
C ALA A 19 11.70 14.89 -24.08
N ASP A 20 10.41 14.59 -24.08
CA ASP A 20 9.39 15.48 -23.54
C ASP A 20 9.42 15.47 -22.00
N GLN A 21 9.76 16.64 -21.44
CA GLN A 21 9.83 16.82 -20.00
C GLN A 21 8.50 16.60 -19.29
N GLU A 22 7.36 16.90 -19.93
CA GLU A 22 6.04 16.75 -19.31
C GLU A 22 5.67 15.27 -19.19
N VAL A 23 5.99 14.47 -20.21
CA VAL A 23 5.82 13.02 -20.19
C VAL A 23 6.73 12.37 -19.16
N ALA A 24 8.00 12.77 -19.13
CA ALA A 24 8.96 12.26 -18.15
C ALA A 24 8.53 12.58 -16.71
N GLN A 25 8.07 13.81 -16.45
CA GLN A 25 7.54 14.21 -15.14
C GLN A 25 6.30 13.39 -14.74
N GLY A 26 5.33 13.25 -15.65
CA GLY A 26 4.15 12.39 -15.49
C GLY A 26 4.51 10.95 -15.11
N ALA A 27 5.50 10.37 -15.80
CA ALA A 27 5.97 9.02 -15.55
C ALA A 27 6.64 8.86 -14.17
N ILE A 28 7.43 9.85 -13.72
CA ILE A 28 8.11 9.83 -12.42
C ILE A 28 7.11 9.83 -11.26
N ILE A 29 6.11 10.74 -11.28
CA ILE A 29 5.05 10.75 -10.24
C ILE A 29 4.26 9.44 -10.28
N SER A 30 3.88 8.98 -11.48
CA SER A 30 3.12 7.74 -11.64
C SER A 30 3.86 6.55 -11.04
N LEU A 31 5.18 6.47 -11.25
CA LEU A 31 6.02 5.44 -10.66
C LEU A 31 6.03 5.49 -9.12
N GLY A 32 6.08 6.70 -8.55
CA GLY A 32 5.95 6.92 -7.11
C GLY A 32 4.60 6.46 -6.56
N LEU A 33 3.49 6.77 -7.25
CA LEU A 33 2.13 6.37 -6.85
C LEU A 33 1.88 4.86 -7.01
N VAL A 34 2.45 4.23 -8.04
CA VAL A 34 2.37 2.77 -8.24
C VAL A 34 3.10 2.04 -7.10
N GLY A 35 4.27 2.54 -6.70
CA GLY A 35 5.07 1.98 -5.62
C GLY A 35 4.71 2.47 -4.21
N ALA A 36 3.74 3.38 -4.06
CA ALA A 36 3.50 4.08 -2.80
C ALA A 36 3.29 3.12 -1.61
N GLY A 37 4.15 3.22 -0.59
CA GLY A 37 4.07 2.38 0.61
C GLY A 37 4.48 0.91 0.44
N THR A 38 4.94 0.50 -0.73
CA THR A 38 5.27 -0.91 -1.00
C THR A 38 6.73 -1.25 -0.76
N ASN A 39 7.60 -0.24 -0.64
CA ASN A 39 9.04 -0.40 -0.49
C ASN A 39 9.67 -1.34 -1.55
N ASN A 40 9.13 -1.34 -2.78
CA ASN A 40 9.60 -2.21 -3.85
C ASN A 40 11.05 -1.85 -4.25
N SER A 41 11.95 -2.82 -4.15
CA SER A 41 13.38 -2.66 -4.40
C SER A 41 13.70 -2.24 -5.84
N ARG A 42 12.93 -2.71 -6.82
CA ARG A 42 13.12 -2.39 -8.24
C ARG A 42 12.80 -0.93 -8.52
N ILE A 43 11.68 -0.44 -8.02
CA ILE A 43 11.29 0.97 -8.13
C ILE A 43 12.29 1.86 -7.38
N ALA A 44 12.76 1.43 -6.19
CA ALA A 44 13.77 2.15 -5.44
C ALA A 44 15.08 2.31 -6.23
N ALA A 45 15.56 1.25 -6.87
CA ALA A 45 16.76 1.29 -7.70
C ALA A 45 16.59 2.24 -8.89
N LEU A 46 15.44 2.17 -9.57
CA LEU A 46 15.15 3.03 -10.71
C LEU A 46 15.08 4.52 -10.32
N LEU A 47 14.38 4.84 -9.23
CA LEU A 47 14.32 6.22 -8.71
C LEU A 47 15.69 6.74 -8.26
N ARG A 48 16.60 5.88 -7.78
CA ARG A 48 17.98 6.29 -7.48
C ARG A 48 18.76 6.63 -8.76
N GLN A 49 18.61 5.83 -9.81
CA GLN A 49 19.22 6.12 -11.11
C GLN A 49 18.70 7.43 -11.70
N LEU A 50 17.39 7.66 -11.66
CA LEU A 50 16.77 8.91 -12.10
C LEU A 50 17.24 10.12 -11.30
N SER A 51 17.48 9.97 -9.99
CA SER A 51 18.02 11.05 -9.17
C SER A 51 19.43 11.47 -9.60
N SER A 52 20.26 10.52 -10.04
CA SER A 52 21.60 10.82 -10.57
C SER A 52 21.52 11.43 -11.98
N TYR A 53 20.57 10.97 -12.80
CA TYR A 53 20.37 11.48 -14.16
C TYR A 53 19.88 12.95 -14.14
N TYR A 54 18.86 13.26 -13.35
CA TYR A 54 18.24 14.59 -13.26
C TYR A 54 18.89 15.52 -12.22
N HIS A 55 20.12 15.24 -11.75
CA HIS A 55 20.76 16.05 -10.71
C HIS A 55 20.95 17.53 -11.08
N LYS A 56 21.00 17.86 -12.39
CA LYS A 56 21.20 19.22 -12.90
C LYS A 56 19.91 20.05 -12.93
N ASP A 57 18.74 19.41 -12.99
CA ASP A 57 17.45 20.09 -13.05
C ASP A 57 16.75 20.02 -11.68
N PRO A 58 16.68 21.14 -10.93
CA PRO A 58 16.07 21.16 -9.60
C PRO A 58 14.59 20.74 -9.58
N GLN A 59 13.83 21.06 -10.63
CA GLN A 59 12.39 20.79 -10.68
C GLN A 59 12.12 19.29 -10.84
N GLN A 60 12.81 18.65 -11.78
CA GLN A 60 12.70 17.20 -11.98
C GLN A 60 13.29 16.42 -10.80
N LEU A 61 14.39 16.92 -10.21
CA LEU A 61 14.96 16.31 -9.00
C LEU A 61 14.00 16.33 -7.81
N LEU A 62 13.25 17.42 -7.61
CA LEU A 62 12.20 17.49 -6.59
C LEU A 62 11.15 16.40 -6.80
N LEU A 63 10.74 16.19 -8.05
CA LEU A 63 9.76 15.18 -8.42
C LEU A 63 10.22 13.76 -8.12
N VAL A 64 11.48 13.45 -8.47
CA VAL A 64 12.09 12.15 -8.16
C VAL A 64 12.14 11.92 -6.65
N ARG A 65 12.48 12.95 -5.86
CA ARG A 65 12.50 12.87 -4.40
C ARG A 65 11.10 12.68 -3.80
N LEU A 66 10.07 13.34 -4.36
CA LEU A 66 8.68 13.10 -3.96
C LEU A 66 8.28 11.64 -4.24
N ALA A 67 8.60 11.11 -5.42
CA ALA A 67 8.34 9.72 -5.76
C ALA A 67 9.07 8.74 -4.83
N GLN A 68 10.32 9.03 -4.45
CA GLN A 68 11.07 8.25 -3.45
C GLN A 68 10.41 8.30 -2.06
N GLY A 69 9.94 9.47 -1.65
CA GLY A 69 9.19 9.65 -0.41
C GLY A 69 7.90 8.85 -0.38
N LEU A 70 7.16 8.82 -1.49
CA LEU A 70 5.95 8.00 -1.63
C LEU A 70 6.25 6.50 -1.58
N LEU A 71 7.30 6.04 -2.27
CA LEU A 71 7.72 4.63 -2.24
C LEU A 71 8.01 4.13 -0.83
N HIS A 72 8.69 4.94 -0.02
CA HIS A 72 9.07 4.64 1.35
C HIS A 72 8.13 5.28 2.40
N ALA A 73 6.89 5.61 2.02
CA ALA A 73 5.91 6.23 2.91
C ALA A 73 5.79 5.45 4.23
N ALA A 74 6.08 6.13 5.35
CA ALA A 74 6.17 5.55 6.69
C ALA A 74 7.01 4.25 6.74
N LYS A 75 8.15 4.19 6.03
CA LYS A 75 9.01 2.98 5.89
C LYS A 75 8.30 1.77 5.25
N GLY A 76 7.23 2.00 4.48
CA GLY A 76 6.40 0.94 3.88
C GLY A 76 5.22 0.51 4.74
N LEU A 77 4.94 1.22 5.84
CA LEU A 77 3.80 0.94 6.72
C LEU A 77 2.49 1.56 6.21
N VAL A 78 2.57 2.63 5.41
CA VAL A 78 1.41 3.39 4.93
C VAL A 78 1.32 3.28 3.42
N THR A 79 0.16 2.86 2.93
CA THR A 79 -0.19 2.77 1.50
C THR A 79 -1.24 3.81 1.13
N MET A 80 -1.39 4.08 -0.17
CA MET A 80 -2.30 5.11 -0.69
C MET A 80 -3.46 4.48 -1.50
N ASN A 81 -3.89 3.27 -1.15
CA ASN A 81 -4.94 2.57 -1.90
C ASN A 81 -6.34 2.99 -1.40
N PRO A 82 -7.24 3.50 -2.27
CA PRO A 82 -8.57 3.97 -1.87
C PRO A 82 -9.57 2.85 -1.53
N PHE A 83 -9.22 1.59 -1.84
CA PHE A 83 -10.06 0.45 -1.51
C PHE A 83 -9.78 -0.09 -0.09
N TYR A 84 -10.83 -0.57 0.57
CA TYR A 84 -10.87 -1.13 1.92
C TYR A 84 -11.60 -2.48 1.94
N SER A 85 -11.37 -3.31 2.98
CA SER A 85 -12.03 -4.60 3.17
C SER A 85 -11.78 -5.54 1.99
N GLU A 86 -10.51 -5.93 1.79
CA GLU A 86 -10.08 -6.84 0.72
C GLU A 86 -10.38 -6.35 -0.71
N ASN A 87 -10.34 -5.03 -0.87
CA ASN A 87 -10.73 -4.33 -2.09
C ASN A 87 -12.22 -4.36 -2.46
N LEU A 88 -13.10 -4.73 -1.52
CA LEU A 88 -14.54 -4.79 -1.78
C LEU A 88 -15.21 -3.40 -1.72
N LEU A 89 -14.76 -2.54 -0.81
CA LEU A 89 -15.35 -1.21 -0.58
C LEU A 89 -14.43 -0.10 -1.07
N LEU A 90 -14.99 0.86 -1.80
CA LEU A 90 -14.27 2.04 -2.28
C LEU A 90 -14.59 3.23 -1.38
N ASN A 91 -13.56 3.87 -0.80
CA ASN A 91 -13.75 5.11 -0.06
C ASN A 91 -13.75 6.31 -1.03
N PRO A 92 -14.88 7.03 -1.18
CA PRO A 92 -14.97 8.16 -2.12
C PRO A 92 -14.06 9.33 -1.73
N ILE A 93 -13.77 9.53 -0.45
CA ILE A 93 -12.91 10.62 0.05
C ILE A 93 -11.45 10.36 -0.34
N ALA A 94 -10.97 9.12 -0.10
CA ALA A 94 -9.62 8.71 -0.48
C ALA A 94 -9.43 8.78 -2.00
N LEU A 95 -10.45 8.38 -2.77
CA LEU A 95 -10.44 8.51 -4.22
C LEU A 95 -10.39 9.98 -4.66
N GLY A 96 -11.19 10.85 -4.05
CA GLY A 96 -11.20 12.28 -4.35
C GLY A 96 -9.83 12.94 -4.11
N GLY A 97 -9.15 12.57 -3.02
CA GLY A 97 -7.79 13.03 -2.73
C GLY A 97 -6.78 12.61 -3.82
N LEU A 98 -6.82 11.34 -4.24
CA LEU A 98 -5.98 10.84 -5.32
C LEU A 98 -6.27 11.50 -6.67
N LEU A 99 -7.56 11.64 -7.01
CA LEU A 99 -7.99 12.28 -8.26
C LEU A 99 -7.55 13.75 -8.33
N THR A 100 -7.59 14.47 -7.21
CA THR A 100 -7.13 15.85 -7.14
C THR A 100 -5.63 15.94 -7.50
N VAL A 101 -4.81 15.05 -6.96
CA VAL A 101 -3.36 15.01 -7.23
C VAL A 101 -3.06 14.56 -8.66
N LEU A 102 -3.82 13.60 -9.19
CA LEU A 102 -3.71 13.17 -10.59
C LEU A 102 -4.10 14.30 -11.55
N PHE A 103 -5.14 15.07 -11.25
CA PHE A 103 -5.53 16.24 -12.04
C PHE A 103 -4.46 17.34 -11.99
N CYS A 104 -3.89 17.59 -10.80
CA CYS A 104 -2.74 18.50 -10.66
C CYS A 104 -1.49 18.03 -11.41
N SER A 105 -1.37 16.73 -11.68
CA SER A 105 -0.25 16.15 -12.42
C SER A 105 -0.33 16.38 -13.93
N LEU A 106 -1.46 16.88 -14.46
CA LEU A 106 -1.59 17.27 -15.87
C LEU A 106 -0.82 18.56 -16.19
N ASP A 107 -0.77 19.50 -15.24
CA ASP A 107 0.06 20.72 -15.32
C ASP A 107 1.00 20.79 -14.10
N MET A 108 2.05 19.96 -14.13
CA MET A 108 3.01 19.92 -13.04
C MET A 108 3.81 21.21 -12.88
N LYS A 109 4.16 21.87 -13.99
CA LYS A 109 5.00 23.08 -13.98
C LYS A 109 4.29 24.24 -13.29
N GLY A 110 3.00 24.46 -13.59
CA GLY A 110 2.23 25.55 -12.99
C GLY A 110 1.80 25.27 -11.55
N ILE A 111 1.42 24.02 -11.25
CA ILE A 111 0.74 23.67 -10.01
C ILE A 111 1.72 23.09 -8.98
N ILE A 112 2.23 21.87 -9.22
CA ILE A 112 3.00 21.09 -8.25
C ILE A 112 4.43 21.63 -8.09
N LEU A 113 5.05 22.11 -9.15
CA LEU A 113 6.41 22.66 -9.17
C LEU A 113 6.41 24.20 -9.02
N GLY A 114 5.23 24.82 -9.08
CA GLY A 114 5.02 26.26 -9.03
C GLY A 114 4.62 26.75 -7.64
N LYS A 115 3.39 27.27 -7.50
CA LYS A 115 2.91 27.92 -6.26
C LYS A 115 2.13 27.01 -5.33
N PHE A 116 1.61 25.90 -5.84
CA PHE A 116 0.57 25.11 -5.17
C PHE A 116 1.09 23.74 -4.69
N HIS A 117 2.28 23.72 -4.08
CA HIS A 117 2.89 22.49 -3.53
C HIS A 117 2.01 21.78 -2.50
N TYR A 118 1.21 22.55 -1.73
CA TYR A 118 0.36 22.01 -0.66
C TYR A 118 -0.74 21.08 -1.17
N LEU A 119 -1.06 21.09 -2.48
CA LEU A 119 -2.05 20.17 -3.05
C LEU A 119 -1.60 18.70 -2.94
N LEU A 120 -0.30 18.44 -2.74
CA LEU A 120 0.20 17.11 -2.43
C LEU A 120 -0.30 16.59 -1.08
N TYR A 121 -0.70 17.46 -0.14
CA TYR A 121 -1.27 17.03 1.15
C TYR A 121 -2.63 16.33 0.98
N PHE A 122 -3.32 16.47 -0.15
CA PHE A 122 -4.51 15.68 -0.44
C PHE A 122 -4.23 14.18 -0.52
N LEU A 123 -2.98 13.75 -0.73
CA LEU A 123 -2.58 12.34 -0.61
C LEU A 123 -2.81 11.80 0.81
N SER A 124 -2.76 12.65 1.84
CA SER A 124 -3.02 12.23 3.23
C SER A 124 -4.41 11.63 3.43
N LEU A 125 -5.39 12.03 2.63
CA LEU A 125 -6.75 11.47 2.66
C LEU A 125 -6.80 10.01 2.19
N SER A 126 -5.82 9.59 1.39
CA SER A 126 -5.68 8.22 0.90
C SER A 126 -4.70 7.38 1.72
N SER A 127 -3.96 7.99 2.66
CA SER A 127 -3.00 7.31 3.52
C SER A 127 -3.70 6.34 4.46
N ARG A 128 -3.38 5.05 4.35
CA ARG A 128 -3.86 4.01 5.26
C ARG A 128 -2.73 3.08 5.72
N PRO A 129 -2.72 2.65 7.01
CA PRO A 129 -1.77 1.66 7.49
C PRO A 129 -2.05 0.29 6.86
N ARG A 130 -0.97 -0.44 6.57
CA ARG A 130 -0.99 -1.79 5.95
C ARG A 130 -0.75 -2.92 6.97
N MET A 131 -0.44 -2.54 8.20
CA MET A 131 -0.09 -3.46 9.28
C MET A 131 -1.35 -4.01 9.93
N VAL A 132 -1.42 -5.32 10.06
CA VAL A 132 -2.41 -6.00 10.90
C VAL A 132 -1.83 -6.10 12.29
N PHE A 133 -2.53 -5.49 13.25
CA PHE A 133 -2.20 -5.57 14.66
C PHE A 133 -3.43 -5.99 15.44
N THR A 134 -3.22 -6.88 16.39
CA THR A 134 -4.28 -7.50 17.19
C THR A 134 -4.27 -6.92 18.60
N VAL A 135 -5.47 -6.64 19.10
CA VAL A 135 -5.71 -6.12 20.44
C VAL A 135 -6.76 -6.95 21.15
N ASP A 136 -6.66 -7.03 22.48
CA ASP A 136 -7.65 -7.69 23.33
C ASP A 136 -8.87 -6.78 23.58
N GLU A 137 -9.88 -7.27 24.29
CA GLU A 137 -11.09 -6.51 24.66
C GLU A 137 -10.77 -5.23 25.47
N ASP A 138 -9.70 -5.27 26.27
CA ASP A 138 -9.20 -4.14 27.05
C ASP A 138 -8.26 -3.21 26.25
N LEU A 139 -8.19 -3.36 24.92
CA LEU A 139 -7.30 -2.62 24.00
C LEU A 139 -5.80 -2.80 24.26
N ASN A 140 -5.41 -3.84 25.00
CA ASN A 140 -4.02 -4.22 25.19
C ASN A 140 -3.49 -4.95 23.94
N PRO A 141 -2.23 -4.71 23.52
CA PRO A 141 -1.65 -5.39 22.37
C PRO A 141 -1.52 -6.89 22.67
N LEU A 142 -2.10 -7.73 21.82
CA LEU A 142 -2.12 -9.17 21.98
C LEU A 142 -1.38 -9.83 20.82
N PRO A 143 -0.16 -10.38 21.01
CA PRO A 143 0.57 -11.05 19.95
C PRO A 143 -0.06 -12.42 19.66
N VAL A 144 -0.68 -12.57 18.48
CA VAL A 144 -1.30 -13.82 18.02
C VAL A 144 -0.65 -14.27 16.71
N ASN A 145 -0.64 -15.58 16.48
CA ASN A 145 -0.14 -16.16 15.24
C ASN A 145 -1.18 -15.98 14.12
N ILE A 146 -0.75 -15.34 13.04
CA ILE A 146 -1.56 -15.02 11.86
C ILE A 146 -0.92 -15.72 10.66
N ARG A 147 -1.73 -16.41 9.87
CA ARG A 147 -1.35 -16.96 8.56
C ARG A 147 -1.58 -15.90 7.50
N VAL A 148 -0.52 -15.54 6.77
CA VAL A 148 -0.60 -14.62 5.65
C VAL A 148 -0.33 -15.39 4.36
N GLY A 149 -1.22 -15.26 3.38
CA GLY A 149 -1.10 -15.94 2.09
C GLY A 149 -1.78 -15.15 0.98
N GLN A 150 -1.71 -15.68 -0.25
CA GLN A 150 -2.35 -15.05 -1.39
C GLN A 150 -3.87 -15.17 -1.28
N ALA A 151 -4.58 -14.08 -1.58
CA ALA A 151 -6.04 -14.00 -1.55
C ALA A 151 -6.69 -14.87 -2.63
N VAL A 152 -7.66 -15.68 -2.25
CA VAL A 152 -8.46 -16.56 -3.12
C VAL A 152 -9.86 -16.73 -2.53
N ASP A 153 -10.90 -16.82 -3.37
CA ASP A 153 -12.29 -16.79 -2.88
C ASP A 153 -12.65 -18.00 -2.02
N THR A 154 -12.36 -19.21 -2.49
CA THR A 154 -12.51 -20.43 -1.69
C THR A 154 -11.55 -21.50 -2.18
N VAL A 155 -10.73 -22.03 -1.28
CA VAL A 155 -9.81 -23.15 -1.53
C VAL A 155 -9.83 -24.08 -0.33
N GLY A 156 -9.75 -25.40 -0.53
CA GLY A 156 -9.78 -26.38 0.55
C GLY A 156 -10.81 -27.48 0.35
N GLN A 157 -10.94 -28.34 1.35
CA GLN A 157 -11.92 -29.43 1.34
C GLN A 157 -13.31 -28.89 1.69
N ALA A 158 -14.36 -29.50 1.11
CA ALA A 158 -15.73 -29.18 1.45
C ALA A 158 -15.98 -29.36 2.96
N GLY A 159 -16.37 -28.29 3.64
CA GLY A 159 -16.57 -28.24 5.09
C GLY A 159 -15.66 -27.24 5.82
N HIS A 160 -14.43 -27.03 5.33
CA HIS A 160 -13.50 -26.02 5.85
C HIS A 160 -12.93 -25.18 4.70
N PRO A 161 -13.72 -24.24 4.14
CA PRO A 161 -13.23 -23.34 3.11
C PRO A 161 -12.16 -22.42 3.70
N LYS A 162 -11.03 -22.30 3.02
CA LYS A 162 -9.98 -21.31 3.30
C LYS A 162 -9.99 -20.23 2.23
N THR A 163 -9.66 -19.01 2.62
CA THR A 163 -9.61 -17.84 1.73
C THR A 163 -8.17 -17.48 1.34
N ILE A 164 -7.19 -18.26 1.80
CA ILE A 164 -5.76 -18.08 1.51
C ILE A 164 -5.10 -19.32 0.91
N THR A 165 -4.16 -19.11 -0.01
CA THR A 165 -3.24 -20.14 -0.53
C THR A 165 -1.78 -19.78 -0.22
N GLY A 166 -0.93 -20.81 -0.08
CA GLY A 166 0.51 -20.63 0.09
C GLY A 166 0.89 -19.79 1.31
N PHE A 167 0.31 -20.12 2.48
CA PHE A 167 0.44 -19.27 3.67
C PHE A 167 1.77 -19.46 4.42
N GLN A 168 2.20 -18.39 5.08
CA GLN A 168 3.25 -18.40 6.08
C GLN A 168 2.68 -17.90 7.41
N THR A 169 3.04 -18.56 8.50
CA THR A 169 2.63 -18.14 9.84
C THR A 169 3.61 -17.11 10.37
N HIS A 170 3.09 -15.96 10.77
CA HIS A 170 3.83 -14.87 11.39
C HIS A 170 3.14 -14.48 12.69
N THR A 171 3.89 -13.93 13.64
CA THR A 171 3.31 -13.37 14.87
C THR A 171 2.96 -11.90 14.64
N SER A 172 1.75 -11.48 15.02
CA SER A 172 1.32 -10.07 14.92
C SER A 172 2.23 -9.14 15.73
N PRO A 173 2.54 -7.92 15.23
CA PRO A 173 1.98 -7.29 14.03
C PRO A 173 2.67 -7.69 12.71
N VAL A 174 1.88 -7.83 11.64
CA VAL A 174 2.36 -8.28 10.31
C VAL A 174 1.97 -7.30 9.22
N LEU A 175 2.80 -7.14 8.19
CA LEU A 175 2.54 -6.27 7.03
C LEU A 175 2.00 -7.04 5.83
N LEU A 176 0.73 -6.84 5.48
CA LEU A 176 0.10 -7.52 4.34
C LEU A 176 0.53 -6.92 3.00
N ALA A 177 1.15 -7.67 2.10
CA ALA A 177 1.43 -7.18 0.75
C ALA A 177 0.13 -7.01 -0.08
N ALA A 178 0.25 -6.38 -1.25
CA ALA A 178 -0.89 -6.22 -2.15
C ALA A 178 -1.37 -7.59 -2.66
N GLY A 179 -2.64 -7.91 -2.43
CA GLY A 179 -3.23 -9.21 -2.81
C GLY A 179 -2.99 -10.34 -1.80
N GLU A 180 -2.40 -10.05 -0.65
CA GLU A 180 -2.34 -10.97 0.48
C GLU A 180 -3.55 -10.79 1.39
N ARG A 181 -3.96 -11.89 2.04
CA ARG A 181 -4.99 -11.94 3.09
C ARG A 181 -4.39 -12.58 4.34
N ALA A 182 -4.90 -12.16 5.49
CA ALA A 182 -4.58 -12.74 6.79
C ALA A 182 -5.74 -13.60 7.30
N GLU A 183 -5.40 -14.74 7.90
CA GLU A 183 -6.31 -15.57 8.70
C GLU A 183 -5.65 -15.89 10.06
N LEU A 184 -6.43 -16.07 11.12
CA LEU A 184 -5.88 -16.51 12.40
C LEU A 184 -5.36 -17.95 12.31
N ALA A 185 -4.23 -18.23 12.97
CA ALA A 185 -3.67 -19.57 13.05
C ALA A 185 -4.24 -20.38 14.24
N THR A 186 -4.75 -19.69 15.26
CA THR A 186 -5.19 -20.23 16.55
C THR A 186 -6.70 -20.09 16.72
N GLU A 187 -7.35 -21.08 17.33
CA GLU A 187 -8.78 -21.05 17.66
C GLU A 187 -9.06 -20.50 19.08
N GLU A 188 -8.01 -20.21 19.85
CA GLU A 188 -8.08 -19.56 21.18
C GLU A 188 -8.83 -18.22 21.15
N TYR A 189 -8.73 -17.50 20.03
CA TYR A 189 -9.28 -16.17 19.86
C TYR A 189 -10.17 -16.11 18.62
N LEU A 190 -11.32 -15.44 18.77
CA LEU A 190 -12.23 -15.14 17.68
C LEU A 190 -12.13 -13.64 17.34
N PRO A 191 -11.94 -13.28 16.06
CA PRO A 191 -11.92 -11.88 15.66
C PRO A 191 -13.33 -11.32 15.60
N VAL A 192 -13.51 -10.08 16.05
CA VAL A 192 -14.80 -9.38 15.94
C VAL A 192 -15.13 -9.04 14.49
N ALA A 193 -14.10 -8.75 13.68
CA ALA A 193 -14.23 -8.47 12.26
C ALA A 193 -14.05 -9.75 11.42
N SER A 194 -14.80 -9.87 10.33
CA SER A 194 -14.65 -10.96 9.35
C SER A 194 -13.37 -10.84 8.53
N VAL A 195 -12.82 -9.63 8.41
CA VAL A 195 -11.60 -9.33 7.65
C VAL A 195 -10.52 -8.86 8.61
N LEU A 196 -9.34 -9.46 8.52
CA LEU A 196 -8.17 -9.09 9.32
C LEU A 196 -7.35 -8.00 8.63
N GLU A 197 -7.82 -6.75 8.70
CA GLU A 197 -7.13 -5.57 8.18
C GLU A 197 -6.96 -4.50 9.28
N GLY A 198 -5.77 -3.91 9.40
CA GLY A 198 -5.52 -2.82 10.34
C GLY A 198 -5.58 -3.25 11.81
N CYS A 199 -6.46 -2.61 12.59
CA CYS A 199 -6.68 -2.94 13.99
C CYS A 199 -7.74 -4.04 14.10
N VAL A 200 -7.37 -5.20 14.62
CA VAL A 200 -8.32 -6.30 14.85
C VAL A 200 -8.48 -6.52 16.35
N ILE A 201 -9.72 -6.42 16.82
CA ILE A 201 -10.08 -6.79 18.19
C ILE A 201 -10.35 -8.29 18.21
N LEU A 202 -9.66 -8.98 19.11
CA LEU A 202 -9.79 -10.41 19.37
C LEU A 202 -10.54 -10.62 20.68
N LYS A 203 -11.45 -11.59 20.69
CA LYS A 203 -12.15 -12.07 21.88
C LYS A 203 -11.67 -13.46 22.21
N LYS A 204 -11.56 -13.79 23.49
CA LYS A 204 -11.32 -15.17 23.91
C LYS A 204 -12.50 -16.04 23.50
N ASN A 205 -12.19 -17.18 22.90
CA ASN A 205 -13.20 -18.13 22.48
C ASN A 205 -13.75 -18.88 23.71
N PRO A 206 -15.06 -18.79 24.02
CA PRO A 206 -15.65 -19.47 25.18
C PRO A 206 -15.70 -21.00 25.02
N ASP A 207 -15.66 -21.50 23.78
CA ASP A 207 -15.74 -22.93 23.47
C ASP A 207 -14.36 -23.57 23.33
N TYR A 208 -13.28 -22.82 23.55
CA TYR A 208 -11.92 -23.33 23.44
C TYR A 208 -11.58 -24.20 24.65
N ILE A 209 -11.28 -25.46 24.37
CA ILE A 209 -10.74 -26.42 25.34
C ILE A 209 -9.25 -26.56 25.00
N GLU A 210 -8.38 -26.21 25.94
CA GLU A 210 -6.94 -26.52 25.83
C GLU A 210 -6.78 -28.05 25.75
N GLU A 211 -6.28 -28.55 24.62
CA GLU A 211 -5.76 -29.93 24.50
C GLU A 211 -4.36 -30.05 25.12
#